data_AF-A0A412ZLC4-F1
#
_entry.id   AF-A0A412ZLC4-F1
#
_cell.length_a   1.000
_cell.length_b   1.000
_cell.length_c   1.000
_cell.angle_alpha   90.00
_cell.angle_beta   90.00
_cell.angle_gamma   90.00
#
_symmetry.space_group_name_H-M   'P 1'
#
loop_
_entity.id
_entity.type
_entity.pdbx_description
1 polymer ?
#
loop_
_entity_poly.entity_id
_entity_poly.type
_entity_poly.pdbx_seq_one_letter_code
_entity_poly.pdbx_strand_id
1 'polypeptide(L)'
;MKTTILLGLLLTLTASCKHHSNPVTTEENFHTQEANRLVAEAGNLWSPSLDSTFFFNNDSEHISINDKEIWAKLDSALAIDPTNIKVYVGRISYLSACKKYREILSVLRQAEKQSPLSADLWSMKAMFEDYFGDSLTAQKNYRSADSAYAILIKEYATDSLKYASFRINRALNMALMTDNIAVLKEEVELAKKIFPETWKGLDTNVYGKNKKDFFDKCFNVRKK
;
A
#
# COMPACT_ATOMS: atom_id res chain seq x y z
N MET A 1 11.23 -12.20 -6.39
CA MET A 1 12.07 -11.13 -5.80
C MET A 1 11.75 -9.72 -6.33
N LYS A 2 11.60 -9.47 -7.63
CA LYS A 2 11.43 -8.09 -8.16
C LYS A 2 10.04 -7.45 -7.90
N THR A 3 8.95 -8.22 -7.94
CA THR A 3 7.57 -7.74 -7.69
C THR A 3 7.25 -7.52 -6.21
N THR A 4 7.90 -8.26 -5.31
CA THR A 4 7.70 -8.18 -3.86
C THR A 4 8.22 -6.87 -3.25
N ILE A 5 9.22 -6.22 -3.88
CA ILE A 5 9.83 -4.99 -3.38
C ILE A 5 8.97 -3.75 -3.70
N LEU A 6 8.31 -3.70 -4.86
CA LEU A 6 7.48 -2.54 -5.23
C LEU A 6 6.13 -2.50 -4.52
N LEU A 7 5.48 -3.65 -4.34
CA LEU A 7 4.30 -3.77 -3.48
C LEU A 7 4.68 -3.67 -2.00
N GLY A 8 5.86 -4.16 -1.61
CA GLY A 8 6.43 -4.01 -0.27
C GLY A 8 6.67 -2.54 0.12
N LEU A 9 7.08 -1.69 -0.82
CA LEU A 9 7.22 -0.23 -0.61
C LEU A 9 5.88 0.49 -0.36
N LEU A 10 4.76 -0.07 -0.81
CA LEU A 10 3.41 0.39 -0.46
C LEU A 10 2.81 -0.31 0.77
N LEU A 11 3.38 -1.46 1.20
CA LEU A 11 2.84 -2.32 2.26
C LEU A 11 3.64 -2.29 3.58
N THR A 12 4.66 -1.44 3.74
CA THR A 12 5.33 -1.23 5.06
C THR A 12 4.50 -0.41 6.06
N LEU A 13 3.17 -0.39 5.94
CA LEU A 13 2.30 0.51 6.71
C LEU A 13 1.24 -0.21 7.52
N THR A 14 1.68 -0.79 8.64
CA THR A 14 0.84 -0.94 9.84
C THR A 14 1.61 -0.66 11.14
N ALA A 15 2.57 0.27 11.13
CA ALA A 15 3.24 0.71 12.37
C ALA A 15 2.90 2.14 12.83
N SER A 16 2.13 2.94 12.05
CA SER A 16 1.85 4.33 12.46
C SER A 16 0.49 4.83 12.01
N CYS A 17 -0.58 4.13 12.36
CA CYS A 17 -1.87 4.78 12.54
C CYS A 17 -2.05 5.01 14.05
N LYS A 18 -1.34 6.00 14.60
CA LYS A 18 -1.83 6.66 15.81
C LYS A 18 -2.85 7.70 15.34
N HIS A 19 -4.11 7.29 15.24
CA HIS A 19 -5.17 8.27 15.35
C HIS A 19 -4.98 8.96 16.70
N HIS A 20 -4.85 10.28 16.69
CA HIS A 20 -5.13 11.06 17.89
C HIS A 20 -6.63 10.93 18.14
N SER A 21 -7.02 9.85 18.81
CA SER A 21 -8.40 9.62 19.22
C SER A 21 -8.62 10.32 20.55
N ASN A 22 -9.70 11.12 20.63
CA ASN A 22 -10.36 11.46 21.89
C ASN A 22 -10.62 10.18 22.71
N PRO A 23 -10.83 10.25 24.04
CA PRO A 23 -11.09 9.05 24.83
C PRO A 23 -12.39 8.38 24.36
N VAL A 24 -12.22 7.33 23.57
CA VAL A 24 -13.27 6.48 23.01
C VAL A 24 -13.75 5.51 24.10
N THR A 25 -15.05 5.20 24.12
CA THR A 25 -15.67 4.33 25.12
C THR A 25 -15.08 2.91 25.08
N THR A 26 -15.14 2.19 26.20
CA THR A 26 -14.55 0.84 26.35
C THR A 26 -15.09 -0.19 25.37
N GLU A 27 -16.31 0.00 24.87
CA GLU A 27 -16.99 -0.92 23.93
C GLU A 27 -16.53 -0.71 22.48
N GLU A 28 -16.39 0.54 22.04
CA GLU A 28 -15.86 0.87 20.71
C GLU A 28 -14.38 0.42 20.57
N ASN A 29 -13.63 0.44 21.67
CA ASN A 29 -12.29 -0.15 21.72
C ASN A 29 -12.30 -1.69 21.59
N PHE A 30 -13.31 -2.38 22.14
CA PHE A 30 -13.43 -3.84 22.05
C PHE A 30 -13.79 -4.31 20.64
N HIS A 31 -14.75 -3.66 19.97
CA HIS A 31 -15.10 -3.96 18.58
C HIS A 31 -13.92 -3.73 17.64
N THR A 32 -13.21 -2.61 17.80
CA THR A 32 -11.99 -2.32 17.03
C THR A 32 -10.91 -3.38 17.26
N GLN A 33 -10.73 -3.83 18.50
CA GLN A 33 -9.76 -4.87 18.86
C GLN A 33 -10.11 -6.21 18.22
N GLU A 34 -11.38 -6.61 18.25
CA GLU A 34 -11.84 -7.85 17.65
C GLU A 34 -11.72 -7.83 16.12
N ALA A 35 -12.10 -6.72 15.47
CA ALA A 35 -11.86 -6.55 14.04
C ALA A 35 -10.37 -6.67 13.69
N ASN A 36 -9.48 -6.07 14.48
CA ASN A 36 -8.04 -6.17 14.30
C ASN A 36 -7.52 -7.60 14.49
N ARG A 37 -8.07 -8.36 15.44
CA ARG A 37 -7.74 -9.76 15.68
C ARG A 37 -8.08 -10.61 14.45
N LEU A 38 -9.28 -10.43 13.88
CA LEU A 38 -9.72 -11.13 12.68
C LEU A 38 -8.87 -10.79 11.44
N VAL A 39 -8.46 -9.53 11.28
CA VAL A 39 -7.52 -9.11 10.22
C VAL A 39 -6.16 -9.82 10.37
N ALA A 40 -5.64 -9.92 11.59
CA ALA A 40 -4.38 -10.61 11.85
C ALA A 40 -4.49 -12.12 11.57
N GLU A 41 -5.58 -12.76 11.99
CA GLU A 41 -5.85 -14.16 11.67
C GLU A 41 -5.96 -14.41 10.16
N ALA A 42 -6.64 -13.52 9.43
CA ALA A 42 -6.71 -13.60 7.98
C ALA A 42 -5.30 -13.52 7.37
N GLY A 43 -4.45 -12.60 7.84
CA GLY A 43 -3.06 -12.47 7.40
C GLY A 43 -2.22 -13.73 7.63
N ASN A 44 -2.45 -14.46 8.73
CA ASN A 44 -1.73 -15.70 9.03
C ASN A 44 -2.06 -16.84 8.05
N LEU A 45 -3.22 -16.80 7.39
CA LEU A 45 -3.67 -17.84 6.46
C LEU A 45 -3.05 -17.74 5.05
N TRP A 46 -2.36 -16.63 4.73
CA TRP A 46 -1.71 -16.45 3.43
C TRP A 46 -0.35 -15.74 3.53
N SER A 47 0.29 -15.73 4.71
CA SER A 47 1.53 -14.98 4.91
C SER A 47 2.58 -15.34 3.84
N PRO A 48 3.08 -14.36 3.05
CA PRO A 48 4.01 -14.60 1.95
C PRO A 48 5.33 -15.27 2.37
N SER A 49 5.67 -15.22 3.66
CA SER A 49 6.88 -15.85 4.21
C SER A 49 6.71 -17.34 4.51
N LEU A 50 5.49 -17.88 4.49
CA LEU A 50 5.16 -19.24 4.90
C LEU A 50 4.69 -20.16 3.75
N ASP A 51 4.40 -19.62 2.57
CA ASP A 51 3.55 -20.33 1.62
C ASP A 51 4.24 -20.81 0.31
N SER A 52 4.46 -22.12 0.25
CA SER A 52 4.46 -22.96 -0.97
C SER A 52 3.07 -23.07 -1.64
N THR A 53 2.07 -22.47 -1.00
CA THR A 53 0.63 -22.37 -1.27
C THR A 53 0.28 -21.36 -2.36
N PHE A 54 1.14 -20.34 -2.56
CA PHE A 54 1.18 -19.60 -3.79
C PHE A 54 1.92 -20.44 -4.84
N PHE A 55 1.24 -21.44 -5.41
CA PHE A 55 1.81 -22.25 -6.49
C PHE A 55 2.42 -21.33 -7.55
N PHE A 56 3.72 -21.52 -7.79
CA PHE A 56 4.51 -20.81 -8.78
C PHE A 56 4.03 -21.15 -10.21
N ASN A 57 2.91 -20.58 -10.64
CA ASN A 57 2.64 -20.35 -12.05
C ASN A 57 2.70 -18.84 -12.27
N ASN A 58 3.79 -18.41 -12.89
CA ASN A 58 4.33 -17.06 -12.75
C ASN A 58 3.49 -15.93 -13.35
N ASP A 59 2.37 -16.19 -14.04
CA ASP A 59 1.79 -15.21 -14.95
C ASP A 59 0.27 -14.96 -14.81
N SER A 60 -0.42 -15.54 -13.80
CA SER A 60 -1.88 -15.37 -13.65
C SER A 60 -2.32 -14.87 -12.27
N GLU A 61 -3.56 -14.35 -12.22
CA GLU A 61 -4.33 -14.27 -10.97
C GLU A 61 -4.32 -15.63 -10.28
N HIS A 62 -4.28 -15.60 -8.96
CA HIS A 62 -4.26 -16.81 -8.16
C HIS A 62 -5.01 -16.58 -6.85
N ILE A 63 -5.41 -17.68 -6.25
CA ILE A 63 -6.30 -17.73 -5.11
C ILE A 63 -5.63 -18.61 -4.08
N SER A 64 -5.58 -18.16 -2.82
CA SER A 64 -5.06 -19.00 -1.73
C SER A 64 -5.94 -20.24 -1.56
N ILE A 65 -5.36 -21.35 -1.13
CA ILE A 65 -6.15 -22.52 -0.71
C ILE A 65 -7.14 -22.18 0.43
N ASN A 66 -6.82 -21.14 1.21
CA ASN A 66 -7.61 -20.66 2.33
C ASN A 66 -8.52 -19.48 1.95
N ASP A 67 -8.72 -19.18 0.67
CA ASP A 67 -9.46 -17.99 0.19
C ASP A 67 -10.81 -17.79 0.87
N LYS A 68 -11.61 -18.86 0.99
CA LYS A 68 -12.91 -18.80 1.67
C LYS A 68 -12.78 -18.40 3.13
N GLU A 69 -11.79 -18.91 3.84
CA GLU A 69 -11.57 -18.61 5.25
C GLU A 69 -11.00 -17.19 5.44
N ILE A 70 -10.08 -16.77 4.56
CA ILE A 70 -9.53 -15.41 4.55
C ILE A 70 -10.65 -14.39 4.37
N TRP A 71 -11.51 -14.57 3.36
CA TRP A 71 -12.64 -13.68 3.14
C TRP A 71 -13.64 -13.72 4.27
N ALA A 72 -13.97 -14.90 4.81
CA ALA A 72 -14.88 -14.99 5.96
C ALA A 72 -14.39 -14.16 7.17
N LYS A 73 -13.09 -14.18 7.46
CA LYS A 73 -12.50 -13.38 8.54
C LYS A 73 -12.52 -11.88 8.23
N LEU A 74 -12.15 -11.49 7.01
CA LEU A 74 -12.14 -10.08 6.59
C LEU A 74 -13.56 -9.48 6.52
N ASP A 75 -14.54 -10.25 6.05
CA ASP A 75 -15.94 -9.83 6.00
C ASP A 75 -16.54 -9.72 7.41
N SER A 76 -16.19 -10.66 8.30
CA SER A 76 -16.57 -10.57 9.72
C SER A 76 -15.98 -9.33 10.40
N ALA A 77 -14.70 -9.04 10.15
CA ALA A 77 -14.03 -7.85 10.68
C ALA A 77 -14.70 -6.57 10.17
N LEU A 78 -15.08 -6.54 8.89
CA LEU A 78 -15.77 -5.40 8.29
C LEU A 78 -17.20 -5.20 8.82
N ALA A 79 -17.89 -6.31 9.14
CA ALA A 79 -19.22 -6.24 9.75
C ALA A 79 -19.17 -5.73 11.20
N ILE A 80 -18.10 -6.04 11.94
CA ILE A 80 -17.87 -5.56 13.31
C ILE A 80 -17.51 -4.08 13.33
N ASP A 81 -16.56 -3.67 12.48
CA ASP A 81 -16.14 -2.26 12.38
C ASP A 81 -15.94 -1.86 10.90
N PRO A 82 -16.97 -1.29 10.26
CA PRO A 82 -16.92 -0.88 8.86
C PRO A 82 -16.02 0.34 8.61
N THR A 83 -15.60 1.05 9.67
CA THR A 83 -14.75 2.25 9.55
C THR A 83 -13.26 1.95 9.78
N ASN A 84 -12.94 0.72 10.21
CA ASN A 84 -11.58 0.30 10.51
C ASN A 84 -10.74 0.16 9.23
N ILE A 85 -9.84 1.12 9.04
CA ILE A 85 -8.94 1.15 7.88
C ILE A 85 -8.05 -0.10 7.76
N LYS A 86 -7.73 -0.78 8.87
CA LYS A 86 -6.91 -1.99 8.84
C LYS A 86 -7.60 -3.15 8.15
N VAL A 87 -8.93 -3.22 8.20
CA VAL A 87 -9.71 -4.24 7.47
C VAL A 87 -9.54 -4.05 5.97
N TYR A 88 -9.65 -2.82 5.48
CA TYR A 88 -9.40 -2.48 4.08
C TYR A 88 -7.95 -2.77 3.67
N VAL A 89 -6.98 -2.41 4.51
CA VAL A 89 -5.56 -2.74 4.27
C VAL A 89 -5.36 -4.26 4.18
N GLY A 90 -5.99 -5.05 5.04
CA GLY A 90 -5.96 -6.51 4.99
C GLY A 90 -6.49 -7.06 3.66
N ARG A 91 -7.65 -6.56 3.20
CA ARG A 91 -8.24 -6.90 1.91
C ARG A 91 -7.33 -6.52 0.73
N ILE A 92 -6.79 -5.30 0.73
CA ILE A 92 -5.85 -4.81 -0.29
C ILE A 92 -4.61 -5.68 -0.33
N SER A 93 -4.07 -6.04 0.83
CA SER A 93 -2.87 -6.89 0.94
C SER A 93 -3.13 -8.26 0.32
N TYR A 94 -4.25 -8.90 0.66
CA TYR A 94 -4.60 -10.20 0.11
C TYR A 94 -4.83 -10.14 -1.41
N LEU A 95 -5.60 -9.17 -1.89
CA LEU A 95 -5.84 -8.96 -3.32
C LEU A 95 -4.54 -8.63 -4.09
N SER A 96 -3.59 -7.94 -3.45
CA SER A 96 -2.28 -7.67 -4.02
C SER A 96 -1.47 -8.93 -4.20
N ALA A 97 -1.51 -9.84 -3.22
CA ALA A 97 -0.90 -11.16 -3.40
C ALA A 97 -1.56 -11.86 -4.57
N CYS A 98 -2.89 -11.96 -4.60
CA CYS A 98 -3.67 -12.55 -5.68
C CYS A 98 -3.52 -11.88 -7.07
N LYS A 99 -2.82 -10.73 -7.16
CA LYS A 99 -2.69 -9.88 -8.36
C LYS A 99 -4.02 -9.36 -8.91
N LYS A 100 -5.06 -9.26 -8.08
CA LYS A 100 -6.40 -8.81 -8.47
C LYS A 100 -6.53 -7.29 -8.40
N TYR A 101 -5.79 -6.60 -9.26
CA TYR A 101 -5.59 -5.14 -9.19
C TYR A 101 -6.87 -4.32 -9.37
N ARG A 102 -7.83 -4.79 -10.19
CA ARG A 102 -9.12 -4.08 -10.37
C ARG A 102 -9.94 -4.08 -9.08
N GLU A 103 -9.88 -5.17 -8.33
CA GLU A 103 -10.61 -5.31 -7.07
C GLU A 103 -9.99 -4.46 -5.97
N ILE A 104 -8.66 -4.29 -5.97
CA ILE A 104 -7.97 -3.35 -5.07
C ILE A 104 -8.54 -1.93 -5.23
N LEU A 105 -8.73 -1.47 -6.48
CA LEU A 105 -9.32 -0.15 -6.72
C LEU A 105 -10.76 -0.04 -6.17
N SER A 106 -11.56 -1.10 -6.31
CA SER A 106 -12.89 -1.15 -5.70
C SER A 106 -12.84 -1.06 -4.17
N VAL A 107 -11.90 -1.76 -3.52
CA VAL A 107 -11.71 -1.71 -2.07
C VAL A 107 -11.24 -0.32 -1.62
N LEU A 108 -10.34 0.33 -2.36
CA LEU A 108 -9.89 1.71 -2.07
C LEU A 108 -11.03 2.73 -2.15
N ARG A 109 -11.90 2.60 -3.15
CA ARG A 109 -13.12 3.42 -3.29
C ARG A 109 -14.14 3.15 -2.19
N GLN A 110 -14.22 1.91 -1.69
CA GLN A 110 -15.05 1.58 -0.53
C GLN A 110 -14.49 2.20 0.74
N ALA A 111 -13.17 2.07 0.96
CA ALA A 111 -12.48 2.62 2.14
C ALA A 111 -12.67 4.13 2.25
N GLU A 112 -12.49 4.88 1.15
CA GLU A 112 -12.69 6.33 1.09
C GLU A 112 -14.09 6.77 1.57
N LYS A 113 -15.12 5.98 1.30
CA LYS A 113 -16.50 6.30 1.71
C LYS A 113 -16.73 6.10 3.20
N GLN A 114 -15.95 5.23 3.85
CA GLN A 114 -16.16 4.83 5.23
C GLN A 114 -15.15 5.46 6.20
N SER A 115 -13.96 5.83 5.72
CA SER A 115 -12.87 6.30 6.56
C SER A 115 -11.91 7.23 5.80
N PRO A 116 -11.29 8.21 6.47
CA PRO A 116 -10.22 9.00 5.87
C PRO A 116 -9.06 8.12 5.38
N LEU A 117 -8.69 8.25 4.11
CA LEU A 117 -7.53 7.54 3.57
C LEU A 117 -6.21 8.17 4.03
N SER A 118 -5.24 7.31 4.32
CA SER A 118 -3.85 7.74 4.53
C SER A 118 -3.21 8.23 3.24
N ALA A 119 -2.07 8.91 3.33
CA ALA A 119 -1.30 9.37 2.18
C ALA A 119 -0.98 8.23 1.20
N ASP A 120 -0.60 7.07 1.74
CA ASP A 120 -0.25 5.90 0.93
C ASP A 120 -1.45 5.25 0.25
N LEU A 121 -2.63 5.24 0.91
CA LEU A 121 -3.86 4.75 0.28
C LEU A 121 -4.36 5.70 -0.81
N TRP A 122 -4.20 7.02 -0.63
CA TRP A 122 -4.45 7.99 -1.71
C TRP A 122 -3.52 7.77 -2.90
N SER A 123 -2.23 7.58 -2.65
CA SER A 123 -1.21 7.32 -3.68
C SER A 123 -1.51 6.01 -4.43
N MET A 124 -1.85 4.94 -3.70
CA MET A 124 -2.23 3.65 -4.28
C MET A 124 -3.48 3.77 -5.15
N LYS A 125 -4.51 4.48 -4.67
CA LYS A 125 -5.74 4.70 -5.43
C LYS A 125 -5.47 5.46 -6.72
N ALA A 126 -4.69 6.54 -6.65
CA ALA A 126 -4.28 7.31 -7.82
C ALA A 126 -3.52 6.44 -8.83
N MET A 127 -2.58 5.63 -8.33
CA MET A 127 -1.81 4.69 -9.15
C MET A 127 -2.69 3.71 -9.92
N PHE A 128 -3.66 3.09 -9.27
CA PHE A 128 -4.55 2.15 -9.95
C PHE A 128 -5.51 2.84 -10.92
N GLU A 129 -6.02 4.02 -10.60
CA GLU A 129 -6.84 4.80 -11.53
C GLU A 129 -6.05 5.16 -12.80
N ASP A 130 -4.81 5.63 -12.64
CA ASP A 130 -3.95 5.97 -13.78
C ASP A 130 -3.58 4.73 -14.60
N TYR A 131 -3.23 3.63 -13.92
CA TYR A 131 -2.93 2.35 -14.57
C TYR A 131 -4.11 1.83 -15.41
N PHE A 132 -5.35 2.04 -14.94
CA PHE A 132 -6.56 1.67 -15.67
C PHE A 132 -7.07 2.74 -16.64
N GLY A 133 -6.35 3.85 -16.81
CA GLY A 133 -6.60 4.88 -17.83
C GLY A 133 -7.48 6.05 -17.38
N ASP A 134 -7.85 6.16 -16.11
CA ASP A 134 -8.58 7.30 -15.55
C ASP A 134 -7.60 8.35 -14.99
N SER A 135 -6.82 8.96 -15.90
CA SER A 135 -5.76 9.90 -15.51
C SER A 135 -6.29 11.19 -14.86
N LEU A 136 -7.53 11.60 -15.12
CA LEU A 136 -8.13 12.79 -14.51
C LEU A 136 -8.40 12.56 -13.03
N THR A 137 -9.06 11.45 -12.69
CA THR A 137 -9.32 11.08 -11.29
C THR A 137 -8.01 10.79 -10.57
N ALA A 138 -7.07 10.11 -11.25
CA ALA A 138 -5.74 9.85 -10.70
C ALA A 138 -5.01 11.15 -10.34
N GLN A 139 -5.00 12.16 -11.21
CA GLN A 139 -4.33 13.44 -10.92
C GLN A 139 -4.90 14.12 -9.66
N LYS A 140 -6.23 14.06 -9.48
CA LYS A 140 -6.86 14.57 -8.24
C LYS A 140 -6.35 13.82 -7.02
N ASN A 141 -6.31 12.49 -7.08
CA ASN A 141 -5.91 11.65 -5.95
C ASN A 141 -4.40 11.73 -5.65
N TYR A 142 -3.56 11.90 -6.67
CA TYR A 142 -2.13 12.19 -6.49
C TYR A 142 -1.90 13.51 -5.72
N ARG A 143 -2.72 14.54 -5.96
CA ARG A 143 -2.65 15.80 -5.20
C ARG A 143 -3.12 15.65 -3.75
N SER A 144 -4.15 14.84 -3.51
CA SER A 144 -4.59 14.49 -2.15
C SER A 144 -3.47 13.78 -1.38
N ALA A 145 -2.81 12.80 -2.02
CA ALA A 145 -1.66 12.11 -1.45
C ALA A 145 -0.49 13.07 -1.17
N ASP A 146 -0.13 13.94 -2.13
CA ASP A 146 0.96 14.92 -1.95
C ASP A 146 0.73 15.83 -0.74
N SER A 147 -0.50 16.31 -0.59
CA SER A 147 -0.91 17.15 0.54
C SER A 147 -0.78 16.40 1.87
N ALA A 148 -1.21 15.14 1.91
CA ALA A 148 -1.10 14.29 3.10
C ALA A 148 0.37 13.96 3.45
N TYR A 149 1.21 13.65 2.46
CA TYR A 149 2.64 13.45 2.70
C TYR A 149 3.33 14.73 3.19
N ALA A 150 2.96 15.90 2.67
CA ALA A 150 3.52 17.17 3.14
C ALA A 150 3.25 17.43 4.64
N ILE A 151 2.11 16.96 5.16
CA ILE A 151 1.79 17.00 6.59
C ILE A 151 2.69 16.01 7.36
N LEU A 152 2.76 14.75 6.92
CA LEU A 152 3.56 13.71 7.58
C LEU A 152 5.05 14.07 7.63
N ILE A 153 5.61 14.65 6.58
CA ILE A 153 7.00 15.11 6.55
C ILE A 153 7.26 16.18 7.62
N LYS A 154 6.30 17.08 7.85
CA LYS A 154 6.40 18.10 8.92
C LYS A 154 6.25 17.47 10.30
N GLU A 155 5.28 16.57 10.47
CA GLU A 155 5.01 15.88 11.75
C GLU A 155 6.21 15.05 12.22
N TYR A 156 6.85 14.33 11.30
CA TYR A 156 7.97 13.43 11.59
C TYR A 156 9.34 14.06 11.30
N ALA A 157 9.45 15.39 11.29
CA ALA A 157 10.70 16.08 10.98
C ALA A 157 11.87 15.72 11.92
N THR A 158 11.58 15.25 13.13
CA THR A 158 12.58 14.83 14.13
C THR A 158 12.89 13.33 14.13
N ASP A 159 12.07 12.51 13.46
CA ASP A 159 12.33 11.09 13.26
C ASP A 159 12.97 10.92 11.88
N SER A 160 14.29 10.96 11.82
CA SER A 160 15.05 11.02 10.56
C SER A 160 14.72 9.87 9.61
N LEU A 161 14.41 8.67 10.13
CA LEU A 161 14.07 7.51 9.31
C LEU A 161 12.66 7.63 8.72
N LYS A 162 11.67 8.02 9.54
CA LYS A 162 10.30 8.26 9.03
C LYS A 162 10.26 9.44 8.08
N TYR A 163 10.99 10.51 8.39
CA TYR A 163 11.14 11.68 7.54
C TYR A 163 11.63 11.28 6.14
N ALA A 164 12.72 10.51 6.06
CA ALA A 164 13.25 10.04 4.78
C ALA A 164 12.28 9.11 4.05
N SER A 165 11.61 8.20 4.79
CA SER A 165 10.62 7.28 4.21
C SER A 165 9.44 8.03 3.58
N PHE A 166 8.87 9.03 4.28
CA PHE A 166 7.78 9.83 3.74
C PHE A 166 8.21 10.71 2.56
N ARG A 167 9.46 11.19 2.54
CA ARG A 167 10.01 11.89 1.37
C ARG A 167 10.10 10.99 0.15
N ILE A 168 10.58 9.75 0.30
CA ILE A 168 10.61 8.77 -0.81
C ILE A 168 9.20 8.47 -1.31
N ASN A 169 8.24 8.22 -0.40
CA ASN A 169 6.86 7.92 -0.81
C ASN A 169 6.20 9.10 -1.53
N ARG A 170 6.43 10.33 -1.04
CA ARG A 170 6.00 11.55 -1.73
C ARG A 170 6.66 11.71 -3.10
N ALA A 171 7.95 11.41 -3.21
CA ALA A 171 8.69 11.48 -4.47
C ALA A 171 8.17 10.45 -5.48
N LEU A 172 7.83 9.24 -5.03
CA LEU A 172 7.18 8.23 -5.86
C LEU A 172 5.81 8.74 -6.37
N ASN A 173 4.98 9.27 -5.47
CA ASN A 173 3.68 9.85 -5.81
C ASN A 173 3.81 10.95 -6.88
N MET A 174 4.75 11.88 -6.70
CA MET A 174 5.02 12.95 -7.65
C MET A 174 5.58 12.42 -8.97
N ALA A 175 6.52 11.48 -8.92
CA ALA A 175 7.13 10.88 -10.09
C ALA A 175 6.08 10.20 -10.99
N LEU A 176 5.08 9.53 -10.41
CA LEU A 176 3.97 8.95 -11.17
C LEU A 176 3.01 10.03 -11.68
N MET A 177 2.66 11.03 -10.85
CA MET A 177 1.79 12.12 -11.27
C MET A 177 2.34 12.89 -12.48
N THR A 178 3.65 13.14 -12.53
CA THR A 178 4.29 13.97 -13.56
C THR A 178 5.09 13.18 -14.60
N ASP A 179 5.08 11.85 -14.52
CA ASP A 179 5.93 10.98 -15.35
C ASP A 179 7.43 11.35 -15.29
N ASN A 180 7.92 11.69 -14.09
CA ASN A 180 9.31 12.08 -13.87
C ASN A 180 9.97 11.23 -12.78
N ILE A 181 10.46 10.06 -13.18
CA ILE A 181 11.10 9.08 -12.27
C ILE A 181 12.44 9.60 -11.70
N ALA A 182 13.07 10.61 -12.29
CA ALA A 182 14.35 11.15 -11.79
C ALA A 182 14.22 11.70 -10.36
N VAL A 183 13.11 12.40 -10.04
CA VAL A 183 12.84 12.94 -8.70
C VAL A 183 12.86 11.84 -7.63
N LEU A 184 12.24 10.69 -7.92
CA LEU A 184 12.26 9.54 -7.01
C LEU A 184 13.68 8.99 -6.83
N LYS A 185 14.44 8.85 -7.93
CA LYS A 185 15.80 8.30 -7.86
C LYS A 185 16.73 9.17 -7.03
N GLU A 186 16.67 10.49 -7.20
CA GLU A 186 17.44 11.45 -6.41
C GLU A 186 17.14 11.34 -4.91
N GLU A 187 15.86 11.23 -4.55
CA GLU A 187 15.40 11.08 -3.17
C GLU A 187 15.87 9.75 -2.54
N VAL A 188 15.83 8.66 -3.31
CA VAL A 188 16.31 7.35 -2.85
C VAL A 188 17.84 7.36 -2.68
N GLU A 189 18.60 7.94 -3.60
CA GLU A 189 20.06 8.04 -3.46
C GLU A 189 20.47 8.93 -2.27
N LEU A 190 19.72 10.01 -2.00
CA LEU A 190 19.91 10.81 -0.80
C LEU A 190 19.66 9.98 0.47
N ALA A 191 18.56 9.24 0.52
CA ALA A 191 18.25 8.39 1.67
C ALA A 191 19.29 7.29 1.88
N LYS A 192 19.81 6.68 0.81
CA LYS A 192 20.92 5.72 0.86
C LYS A 192 22.19 6.33 1.43
N LYS A 193 22.50 7.59 1.11
CA LYS A 193 23.65 8.30 1.68
C LYS A 193 23.50 8.54 3.19
N ILE A 194 22.29 8.81 3.67
CA ILE A 194 22.02 9.11 5.08
C ILE A 194 21.87 7.81 5.92
N PHE A 195 21.25 6.78 5.35
CA PHE A 195 20.99 5.49 6.03
C PHE A 195 21.51 4.30 5.20
N PRO A 196 22.83 4.17 5.01
CA PRO A 196 23.40 3.18 4.09
C PRO A 196 23.07 1.74 4.45
N GLU A 197 23.02 1.40 5.74
CA GLU A 197 22.68 0.04 6.18
C GLU A 197 21.19 -0.28 6.00
N THR A 198 20.31 0.71 6.17
CA THR A 198 18.86 0.51 6.01
C THR A 198 18.47 0.27 4.55
N TRP A 199 19.11 0.98 3.62
CA TRP A 199 18.78 0.93 2.20
C TRP A 199 19.79 0.12 1.37
N LYS A 200 20.59 -0.70 2.05
CA LYS A 200 21.60 -1.54 1.43
C LYS A 200 20.97 -2.49 0.42
N GLY A 201 21.54 -2.54 -0.79
CA GLY A 201 21.07 -3.42 -1.87
C GLY A 201 19.83 -2.94 -2.62
N LEU A 202 19.28 -1.76 -2.32
CA LEU A 202 18.21 -1.16 -3.11
C LEU A 202 18.77 -0.63 -4.45
N ASP A 203 18.39 -1.31 -5.54
CA ASP A 203 18.67 -0.89 -6.92
C ASP A 203 17.57 0.05 -7.42
N THR A 204 17.91 1.30 -7.71
CA THR A 204 16.95 2.30 -8.22
C THR A 204 16.45 2.01 -9.64
N ASN A 205 17.04 1.06 -10.37
CA ASN A 205 16.54 0.63 -11.68
C ASN A 205 15.19 -0.10 -11.59
N VAL A 206 14.81 -0.59 -10.40
CA VAL A 206 13.50 -1.21 -10.16
C VAL A 206 12.34 -0.24 -10.43
N TYR A 207 12.57 1.07 -10.30
CA TYR A 207 11.56 2.10 -10.56
C TYR A 207 11.38 2.44 -12.04
N GLY A 208 12.29 1.96 -12.89
CA GLY A 208 12.21 2.18 -14.33
C GLY A 208 12.65 3.56 -14.82
N LYS A 209 12.36 3.80 -16.10
CA LYS A 209 12.76 5.02 -16.82
C LYS A 209 11.65 6.06 -16.87
N ASN A 210 10.40 5.62 -16.91
CA ASN A 210 9.19 6.43 -16.94
C ASN A 210 8.06 5.65 -16.23
N LYS A 211 6.92 6.30 -16.00
CA LYS A 211 5.72 5.74 -15.38
C LYS A 211 5.24 4.48 -16.07
N LYS A 212 5.29 4.45 -17.41
CA LYS A 212 4.89 3.26 -18.17
C LYS A 212 5.78 2.06 -17.83
N ASP A 213 7.10 2.23 -17.86
CA ASP A 213 8.08 1.20 -17.48
C ASP A 213 7.91 0.80 -16.00
N PHE A 214 7.61 1.76 -15.12
CA PHE A 214 7.27 1.49 -13.73
C PHE A 214 6.04 0.58 -13.61
N PHE A 215 4.92 0.91 -14.25
CA PHE A 215 3.72 0.09 -14.25
C PHE A 215 3.94 -1.27 -14.88
N ASP A 216 4.71 -1.34 -15.96
CA ASP A 216 5.04 -2.62 -16.58
C ASP A 216 5.85 -3.49 -15.60
N LYS A 217 6.80 -2.92 -14.87
CA LYS A 217 7.55 -3.65 -13.83
C LYS A 217 6.71 -4.04 -12.61
N CYS A 218 5.75 -3.22 -12.22
CA CYS A 218 4.84 -3.49 -11.11
C CYS A 218 3.84 -4.61 -11.43
N PHE A 219 3.20 -4.49 -12.60
CA PHE A 219 1.93 -5.15 -12.89
C PHE A 219 2.01 -6.13 -14.07
N ASN A 220 3.00 -5.99 -14.97
CA ASN A 220 3.11 -6.79 -16.20
C ASN A 220 4.46 -7.54 -16.31
N VAL A 221 4.51 -8.78 -15.85
CA VAL A 221 5.51 -9.73 -16.38
C VAL A 221 4.95 -10.29 -17.71
N ARG A 222 5.16 -9.52 -18.78
CA ARG A 222 4.92 -9.81 -20.22
C ARG A 222 3.46 -9.97 -20.67
N LYS A 223 3.03 -9.06 -21.53
CA LYS A 223 2.14 -9.44 -22.65
C LYS A 223 2.89 -10.52 -23.44
N LYS A 224 2.32 -11.72 -23.53
CA LYS A 224 2.73 -12.69 -24.56
C LYS A 224 2.45 -12.12 -25.94
#